data_AF-A0A956FHE9-F1
#
_entry.id   AF-A0A956FHE9-F1
#
_cell.length_a   1.000
_cell.length_b   1.000
_cell.length_c   1.000
_cell.angle_alpha   90.00
_cell.angle_beta   90.00
_cell.angle_gamma   90.00
#
_symmetry.space_group_name_H-M   'P 1'
#
loop_
_entity.id
_entity.type
_entity.pdbx_description
1 polymer ?
#
loop_
_entity_poly.entity_id
_entity_poly.type
_entity_poly.pdbx_seq_one_letter_code
_entity_poly.pdbx_strand_id
1 'polypeptide(L)'
;MQAMAVALEEEGFEVFLDVLQEIPPTNWAVHIERVLAEADVVLCVCTPTYAERVDGEVPGGVGRGVAQEGALARGETYDQKMQADRFRVIQLDGSPLDVPKFLQGLGSHAFRWL
;
A
#
# COMPACT_ATOMS: atom_id res chain seq x y z
N MET A 1 5.93 -3.32 -10.17
CA MET A 1 4.92 -3.85 -9.21
C MET A 1 4.69 -5.34 -9.43
N GLN A 2 4.20 -5.80 -10.59
CA GLN A 2 4.01 -7.24 -10.85
C GLN A 2 5.30 -8.07 -10.74
N ALA A 3 6.42 -7.61 -11.32
CA ALA A 3 7.71 -8.30 -11.20
C ALA A 3 8.20 -8.45 -9.74
N MET A 4 7.90 -7.47 -8.88
CA MET A 4 8.23 -7.53 -7.46
C MET A 4 7.35 -8.57 -6.74
N ALA A 5 6.06 -8.64 -7.08
CA ALA A 5 5.16 -9.65 -6.53
C ALA A 5 5.64 -11.06 -6.87
N VAL A 6 5.95 -11.32 -8.16
CA VAL A 6 6.48 -12.62 -8.61
C VAL A 6 7.77 -12.98 -7.88
N ALA A 7 8.72 -12.05 -7.76
CA ALA A 7 9.98 -12.31 -7.06
C ALA A 7 9.77 -12.64 -5.57
N LEU A 8 8.82 -11.98 -4.90
CA LEU A 8 8.48 -12.31 -3.51
C LEU A 8 7.82 -13.69 -3.39
N GLU A 9 6.95 -14.05 -4.34
CA GLU A 9 6.37 -15.40 -4.39
C GLU A 9 7.44 -16.49 -4.62
N GLU A 10 8.43 -16.22 -5.47
CA GLU A 10 9.58 -17.12 -5.70
C GLU A 10 10.43 -17.33 -4.43
N GLU A 11 10.51 -16.31 -3.58
CA GLU A 11 11.15 -16.37 -2.25
C GLU A 11 10.25 -17.02 -1.18
N GLY A 12 9.03 -17.41 -1.53
CA GLY A 12 8.09 -18.14 -0.66
C GLY A 12 7.13 -17.26 0.15
N PHE A 13 6.99 -15.98 -0.18
CA PHE A 13 5.99 -15.11 0.43
C PHE A 13 4.61 -15.30 -0.23
N GLU A 14 3.56 -15.25 0.59
CA GLU A 14 2.21 -15.08 0.07
C GLU A 14 1.98 -13.60 -0.24
N VAL A 15 1.71 -13.28 -1.51
CA VAL A 15 1.61 -11.89 -1.97
C VAL A 15 0.20 -11.58 -2.44
N PHE A 16 -0.41 -10.58 -1.81
CA PHE A 16 -1.60 -9.94 -2.34
C PHE A 16 -1.21 -8.74 -3.20
N LEU A 17 -1.62 -8.76 -4.48
CA LEU A 17 -1.54 -7.62 -5.39
C LEU A 17 -2.88 -7.45 -6.12
N ASP A 18 -3.47 -6.28 -5.97
CA ASP A 18 -4.80 -5.91 -6.50
C ASP A 18 -4.94 -6.18 -8.01
N VAL A 19 -3.92 -5.84 -8.81
CA VAL A 19 -3.92 -6.04 -10.27
C VAL A 19 -3.87 -7.51 -10.71
N LEU A 20 -3.58 -8.43 -9.79
CA LEU A 20 -3.58 -9.88 -10.04
C LEU A 20 -4.87 -10.55 -9.56
N GLN A 21 -5.74 -9.82 -8.84
CA GLN A 21 -6.98 -10.39 -8.34
C GLN A 21 -8.06 -10.33 -9.41
N GLU A 22 -8.77 -11.45 -9.60
CA GLU A 22 -10.05 -11.41 -10.28
C GLU A 22 -11.05 -10.63 -9.42
N ILE A 23 -11.79 -9.68 -10.01
CA ILE A 23 -12.74 -8.81 -9.29
C ILE A 23 -13.70 -9.69 -8.47
N PRO A 24 -13.66 -9.67 -7.13
CA PRO A 24 -14.54 -10.51 -6.34
C PRO A 24 -15.98 -9.98 -6.46
N PRO A 25 -17.00 -10.87 -6.41
CA PRO A 25 -18.41 -10.50 -6.53
C PRO A 25 -18.97 -9.71 -5.33
N THR A 26 -18.17 -9.35 -4.33
CA THR A 26 -18.59 -8.65 -3.11
C THR A 26 -17.67 -7.46 -2.80
N ASN A 27 -18.19 -6.49 -2.04
CA ASN A 27 -17.59 -5.20 -1.69
C ASN A 27 -16.05 -5.22 -1.57
N TRP A 28 -15.36 -4.75 -2.62
CA TRP A 28 -13.90 -4.64 -2.71
C TRP A 28 -13.27 -3.93 -1.52
N ALA A 29 -13.96 -2.92 -0.96
CA ALA A 29 -13.55 -2.21 0.24
C ALA A 29 -13.26 -3.15 1.42
N VAL A 30 -14.24 -4.00 1.72
CA VAL A 30 -14.22 -4.93 2.86
C VAL A 30 -13.18 -6.01 2.62
N HIS A 31 -12.97 -6.41 1.36
CA HIS A 31 -11.94 -7.36 1.02
C HIS A 31 -10.54 -6.79 1.29
N ILE A 32 -10.28 -5.56 0.85
CA ILE A 32 -9.01 -4.86 1.08
C ILE A 32 -8.77 -4.59 2.56
N GLU A 33 -9.80 -4.18 3.32
CA GLU A 33 -9.72 -4.03 4.78
C GLU A 33 -9.27 -5.34 5.44
N ARG A 34 -9.87 -6.46 5.07
CA ARG A 34 -9.52 -7.77 5.64
C ARG A 34 -8.09 -8.17 5.28
N VAL A 35 -7.69 -8.03 4.01
CA VAL A 35 -6.33 -8.35 3.56
C VAL A 35 -5.31 -7.50 4.30
N LEU A 36 -5.56 -6.19 4.45
CA LEU A 36 -4.69 -5.31 5.23
C LEU A 36 -4.64 -5.73 6.70
N ALA A 37 -5.75 -6.13 7.31
CA ALA A 37 -5.77 -6.59 8.69
C ALA A 37 -4.97 -7.89 8.90
N GLU A 38 -5.05 -8.83 7.95
CA GLU A 38 -4.40 -10.15 8.01
C GLU A 38 -2.91 -10.11 7.62
N ALA A 39 -2.47 -9.10 6.87
CA ALA A 39 -1.09 -9.03 6.38
C ALA A 39 -0.04 -8.85 7.50
N ASP A 40 0.97 -9.73 7.50
CA ASP A 40 2.14 -9.63 8.38
C ASP A 40 3.02 -8.43 8.04
N VAL A 41 3.10 -8.07 6.75
CA VAL A 41 3.90 -6.97 6.22
C VAL A 41 3.12 -6.28 5.10
N VAL A 42 3.09 -4.95 5.12
CA VAL A 42 2.45 -4.13 4.08
C VAL A 42 3.52 -3.34 3.35
N LEU A 43 3.68 -3.59 2.04
CA LEU A 43 4.63 -2.88 1.19
C LEU A 43 3.96 -1.66 0.53
N CYS A 44 4.35 -0.47 0.93
CA CYS A 44 3.87 0.79 0.36
C CYS A 44 4.83 1.30 -0.71
N VAL A 45 4.47 1.13 -1.98
CA VAL A 45 5.23 1.67 -3.11
C VAL A 45 5.00 3.18 -3.21
N CYS A 46 5.96 3.95 -2.69
CA CYS A 46 5.83 5.38 -2.45
C CYS A 46 6.32 6.19 -3.66
N THR A 47 5.39 6.49 -4.57
CA THR A 47 5.61 7.37 -5.74
C THR A 47 4.95 8.74 -5.53
N PRO A 48 5.34 9.80 -6.26
CA PRO A 48 4.68 11.11 -6.16
C PRO A 48 3.18 11.02 -6.41
N THR A 49 2.77 10.24 -7.40
CA THR A 49 1.35 10.02 -7.71
C THR A 49 0.62 9.31 -6.57
N TYR A 50 1.28 8.39 -5.87
CA TYR A 50 0.71 7.72 -4.70
C TYR A 50 0.57 8.70 -3.53
N ALA A 51 1.64 9.44 -3.21
CA ALA A 51 1.63 10.46 -2.17
C ALA A 51 0.54 11.52 -2.43
N GLU A 52 0.46 12.06 -3.65
CA GLU A 52 -0.55 13.03 -4.05
C GLU A 52 -1.98 12.46 -3.88
N ARG A 53 -2.22 11.22 -4.31
CA ARG A 53 -3.55 10.60 -4.21
C ARG A 53 -3.98 10.30 -2.78
N VAL A 54 -3.04 9.91 -1.93
CA VAL A 54 -3.33 9.59 -0.55
C VAL A 54 -3.46 10.88 0.27
N ASP A 55 -2.51 11.81 0.15
CA ASP A 55 -2.48 13.06 0.92
C ASP A 55 -3.43 14.14 0.40
N GLY A 56 -3.80 14.09 -0.89
CA GLY A 56 -4.77 14.98 -1.51
C GLY A 56 -6.20 14.46 -1.38
N GLU A 57 -7.16 15.38 -1.27
CA GLU A 57 -8.58 15.08 -1.50
C GLU A 57 -8.80 14.90 -3.02
N VAL A 58 -8.56 13.70 -3.55
CA VAL A 58 -8.84 13.43 -4.97
C VAL A 58 -10.36 13.60 -5.20
N PRO A 59 -10.80 14.47 -6.13
CA PRO A 59 -12.20 14.56 -6.50
C PRO A 59 -12.68 13.20 -7.03
N GLY A 60 -13.77 12.68 -6.45
CA GLY A 60 -14.29 11.36 -6.80
C GLY A 60 -14.51 11.20 -8.31
N GLY A 61 -13.78 10.29 -8.95
CA GLY A 61 -13.96 10.01 -10.38
C GLY A 61 -12.82 9.27 -11.07
N VAL A 62 -11.58 9.41 -10.61
CA VAL A 62 -10.39 8.74 -11.19
C VAL A 62 -9.56 8.11 -10.07
N GLY A 63 -9.28 6.80 -10.15
CA GLY A 63 -8.41 6.11 -9.17
C GLY A 63 -9.09 5.67 -7.87
N ARG A 64 -10.35 5.22 -7.92
CA ARG A 64 -11.15 4.82 -6.74
C ARG A 64 -10.47 3.81 -5.80
N GLY A 65 -9.64 2.90 -6.32
CA GLY A 65 -8.90 1.92 -5.51
C GLY A 65 -7.85 2.56 -4.61
N VAL A 66 -6.91 3.31 -5.19
CA VAL A 66 -5.74 3.87 -4.47
C VAL A 66 -6.12 4.90 -3.40
N ALA A 67 -7.11 5.76 -3.67
CA ALA A 67 -7.57 6.75 -2.68
C ALA A 67 -8.29 6.07 -1.50
N GLN A 68 -9.03 4.99 -1.78
CA GLN A 68 -9.72 4.21 -0.78
C GLN A 68 -8.75 3.35 0.05
N GLU A 69 -7.82 2.64 -0.60
CA GLU A 69 -6.73 1.89 0.05
C GLU A 69 -5.85 2.81 0.90
N GLY A 70 -5.52 4.00 0.41
CA GLY A 70 -4.80 5.02 1.16
C GLY A 70 -5.56 5.53 2.38
N ALA A 71 -6.88 5.69 2.27
CA ALA A 71 -7.72 6.04 3.41
C ALA A 71 -7.81 4.91 4.45
N LEU A 72 -7.87 3.64 4.01
CA LEU A 72 -7.85 2.48 4.89
C LEU A 72 -6.51 2.30 5.59
N ALA A 73 -5.39 2.40 4.86
CA ALA A 73 -4.05 2.37 5.44
C ALA A 73 -3.84 3.51 6.45
N ARG A 74 -4.36 4.71 6.16
CA ARG A 74 -4.37 5.85 7.09
C ARG A 74 -5.21 5.54 8.34
N GLY A 75 -6.38 4.95 8.19
CA GLY A 75 -7.24 4.55 9.31
C GLY A 75 -6.56 3.52 10.22
N GLU A 76 -6.02 2.44 9.65
CA GLU A 76 -5.23 1.43 10.36
C GLU A 76 -4.03 2.03 11.12
N THR A 77 -3.31 2.95 10.47
CA THR A 77 -2.16 3.64 11.08
C THR A 77 -2.60 4.58 12.21
N TYR A 78 -3.77 5.21 12.09
CA TYR A 78 -4.30 6.17 13.05
C TYR A 78 -4.91 5.48 14.29
N ASP A 79 -5.66 4.40 14.09
CA ASP A 79 -6.36 3.69 15.16
C ASP A 79 -5.45 2.76 15.98
N GLN A 80 -4.28 2.37 15.46
CA GLN A 80 -3.39 1.44 16.15
C GLN A 80 -1.91 1.88 16.12
N LYS A 81 -1.48 2.53 17.21
CA LYS A 81 -0.06 2.75 17.54
C LYS A 81 0.79 1.46 17.63
N MET A 82 0.19 0.28 17.50
CA MET A 82 0.84 -1.04 17.63
C MET A 82 1.15 -1.72 16.28
N GLN A 83 0.72 -1.17 15.13
CA GLN A 83 0.91 -1.85 13.84
C GLN A 83 1.75 -1.06 12.81
N ALA A 84 2.27 0.11 13.19
CA ALA A 84 3.17 0.89 12.33
C ALA A 84 4.39 0.09 11.84
N ASP A 85 4.90 -0.81 12.68
CA ASP A 85 6.09 -1.61 12.41
C ASP A 85 5.92 -2.64 11.28
N ARG A 86 4.71 -2.88 10.76
CA ARG A 86 4.49 -3.78 9.61
C ARG A 86 4.53 -3.07 8.26
N PHE A 87 4.44 -1.74 8.23
CA PHE A 87 4.50 -0.97 6.99
C PHE A 87 5.95 -0.78 6.54
N ARG A 88 6.23 -1.06 5.28
CA ARG A 88 7.54 -0.87 4.64
C ARG A 88 7.40 0.09 3.49
N VAL A 89 8.20 1.15 3.49
CA VAL A 89 8.26 2.10 2.38
C VAL A 89 9.16 1.52 1.31
N ILE A 90 8.62 1.35 0.10
CA ILE A 90 9.35 0.83 -1.05
C ILE A 90 9.53 1.95 -2.08
N GLN A 91 10.78 2.18 -2.49
CA GLN A 91 11.13 3.00 -3.65
C GLN A 91 11.43 2.06 -4.83
N LEU A 92 10.72 2.24 -5.94
CA LEU A 92 11.05 1.55 -7.19
C LEU A 92 12.24 2.25 -7.89
N ASP A 93 13.12 1.46 -8.51
CA ASP A 93 14.21 2.03 -9.28
C ASP A 93 13.72 2.96 -10.41
N GLY A 94 14.45 4.05 -10.62
CA GLY A 94 14.08 5.08 -11.59
C GLY A 94 12.87 5.95 -11.20
N SER A 95 12.24 5.73 -10.04
CA SER A 95 11.14 6.56 -9.53
C SER A 95 11.58 7.43 -8.35
N PRO A 96 11.22 8.73 -8.30
CA PRO A 96 11.44 9.54 -7.11
C PRO A 96 10.63 8.96 -5.93
N LEU A 97 11.24 8.94 -4.74
CA LEU A 97 10.57 8.56 -3.51
C LEU A 97 9.74 9.74 -3.01
N ASP A 98 8.44 9.53 -2.84
CA ASP A 98 7.55 10.48 -2.17
C ASP A 98 6.66 9.73 -1.17
N VAL A 99 6.87 9.99 0.11
CA VAL A 99 6.27 9.23 1.21
C VAL A 99 5.02 9.97 1.70
N PRO A 100 3.82 9.37 1.67
CA PRO A 100 2.62 10.00 2.20
C PRO A 100 2.76 10.38 3.68
N LYS A 101 2.11 11.46 4.10
CA LYS A 101 2.19 12.01 5.46
C LYS A 101 1.92 10.99 6.57
N PHE A 102 1.00 10.04 6.34
CA PHE A 102 0.65 9.03 7.34
C PHE A 102 1.79 8.03 7.64
N LEU A 103 2.74 7.84 6.71
CA LEU A 103 3.90 6.96 6.88
C LEU A 103 5.13 7.72 7.42
N GLN A 104 5.23 9.03 7.19
CA GLN A 104 6.40 9.83 7.60
C GLN A 104 6.68 9.81 9.11
N GLY A 105 5.64 9.61 9.94
CA GLY A 105 5.76 9.55 11.40
C GLY A 105 6.16 8.17 11.97
N LEU A 106 6.29 7.14 11.13
CA LEU A 106 6.42 5.74 11.57
C LEU A 106 7.86 5.23 11.67
N GLY A 107 8.88 6.08 11.46
CA GLY A 107 10.28 5.62 11.43
C GLY A 107 10.55 4.60 10.31
N SER A 108 9.75 4.66 9.24
CA SER A 108 9.79 3.71 8.14
C SER A 108 11.13 3.79 7.39
N HIS A 109 11.82 2.66 7.28
CA HIS A 109 13.02 2.52 6.46
C HIS A 109 12.57 2.39 5.00
N ALA A 110 13.16 3.19 4.10
CA ALA A 110 12.91 3.08 2.68
C ALA A 110 13.80 1.98 2.09
N PHE A 111 13.19 0.98 1.46
CA PHE A 111 13.88 -0.08 0.74
C PHE A 111 13.85 0.24 -0.75
N ARG A 112 15.00 0.13 -1.41
CA ARG A 112 15.08 0.26 -2.87
C ARG A 112 14.88 -1.10 -3.51
N TRP A 113 13.91 -1.20 -4.41
CA TRP A 113 13.70 -2.37 -5.24
C TRP A 113 14.33 -2.14 -6.62
N LEU A 114 15.24 -3.04 -7.03
CA LEU A 114 16.00 -3.00 -8.29
C LEU A 114 15.28 -3.73 -9.42
#